data_AF-A0A1I6TKY0-F1
#
_entry.id   AF-A0A1I6TKY0-F1
#
_cell.length_a   1.000
_cell.length_b   1.000
_cell.length_c   1.000
_cell.angle_alpha   90.00
_cell.angle_beta   90.00
_cell.angle_gamma   90.00
#
_symmetry.space_group_name_H-M   'P 1'
#
loop_
_entity.id
_entity.type
_entity.pdbx_description
1 polymer ?
#
loop_
_entity_poly.entity_id
_entity_poly.type
_entity_poly.pdbx_seq_one_letter_code
_entity_poly.pdbx_strand_id
1 'polypeptide(L)'
;MSNKSNEKITTIGLDIRESRLKLKYSQAQLALKLDVDKTTISAWERDIRFPNEDYLLRLSTVLGLSLRHLLMVSKNKKMAGLTT
;
A
#
# COMPACT_ATOMS: atom_id res chain seq x y z
N MET A 1 -11.69 28.18 13.77
CA MET A 1 -10.35 27.63 13.46
C MET A 1 -10.16 26.45 14.41
N SER A 2 -10.09 25.19 14.02
CA SER A 2 -9.72 24.56 12.76
C SER A 2 -10.75 23.48 12.43
N ASN A 3 -11.21 23.46 11.17
CA ASN A 3 -12.11 22.42 10.69
C ASN A 3 -11.38 21.08 10.80
N LYS A 4 -11.96 20.14 11.54
CA LYS A 4 -11.47 18.78 11.75
C LYS A 4 -11.23 18.19 10.36
N SER A 5 -9.95 18.08 10.00
CA SER A 5 -9.47 17.75 8.67
C SER A 5 -10.22 16.53 8.14
N ASN A 6 -10.84 16.71 6.97
CA ASN A 6 -11.38 15.67 6.10
C ASN A 6 -10.43 14.47 6.07
N GLU A 7 -10.67 13.46 6.93
CA GLU A 7 -9.87 12.24 6.98
C GLU A 7 -10.14 11.46 5.68
N LYS A 8 -9.35 11.77 4.66
CA LYS A 8 -9.32 10.98 3.43
C LYS A 8 -8.97 9.55 3.86
N ILE A 9 -9.94 8.65 3.80
CA ILE A 9 -9.70 7.22 4.05
C ILE A 9 -8.75 6.77 2.94
N THR A 10 -7.46 6.66 3.25
CA THR A 10 -6.46 6.09 2.34
C THR A 10 -6.33 4.59 2.60
N THR A 11 -6.16 3.82 1.53
CA THR A 11 -5.87 2.39 1.60
C THR A 11 -4.40 2.15 1.30
N ILE A 12 -3.88 0.98 1.69
CA ILE A 12 -2.48 0.66 1.45
C ILE A 12 -2.22 0.61 -0.06
N GLY A 13 -3.20 0.16 -0.85
CA GLY A 13 -3.09 0.11 -2.30
C GLY A 13 -2.89 1.50 -2.90
N LEU A 14 -3.62 2.49 -2.39
CA LEU A 14 -3.43 3.89 -2.78
C LEU A 14 -2.05 4.41 -2.37
N ASP A 15 -1.59 4.14 -1.14
CA ASP A 15 -0.27 4.60 -0.67
C ASP A 15 0.87 4.00 -1.50
N ILE A 16 0.78 2.70 -1.83
CA ILE A 16 1.73 2.01 -2.72
C ILE A 16 1.73 2.68 -4.10
N ARG A 17 0.55 2.92 -4.67
CA ARG A 17 0.41 3.53 -6.00
C ARG A 17 0.98 4.93 -6.05
N GLU A 18 0.60 5.78 -5.10
CA GLU A 18 1.06 7.17 -5.05
C GLU A 18 2.57 7.25 -4.86
N SER A 19 3.12 6.44 -3.96
CA SER A 19 4.57 6.42 -3.69
C SER A 19 5.35 5.90 -4.90
N ARG A 20 4.84 4.87 -5.57
CA ARG A 20 5.41 4.38 -6.84
C ARG A 20 5.44 5.48 -7.89
N LEU A 21 4.35 6.23 -8.06
CA LEU A 21 4.25 7.31 -9.04
C LEU A 21 5.16 8.49 -8.69
N LYS A 22 5.30 8.85 -7.40
CA LYS A 22 6.27 9.86 -6.93
C LYS A 22 7.70 9.50 -7.30
N LEU A 23 8.05 8.21 -7.23
CA LEU A 23 9.34 7.69 -7.65
C LEU A 23 9.45 7.43 -9.16
N LYS A 24 8.41 7.77 -9.95
CA LYS A 24 8.33 7.57 -11.40
C LYS A 24 8.53 6.12 -11.85
N TYR A 25 8.16 5.16 -11.01
CA TYR A 25 8.20 3.75 -11.38
C TYR A 25 6.93 3.31 -12.08
N SER A 26 7.04 2.49 -13.12
CA SER A 26 5.93 1.68 -13.62
C SER A 26 5.63 0.53 -12.65
N GLN A 27 4.44 -0.08 -12.74
CA GLN A 27 4.13 -1.27 -11.95
C GLN A 27 5.15 -2.40 -12.18
N ALA A 28 5.64 -2.55 -13.43
CA ALA A 28 6.64 -3.56 -13.76
C ALA A 28 8.01 -3.25 -13.12
N GLN A 29 8.41 -1.98 -13.06
CA GLN A 29 9.66 -1.58 -12.40
C GLN A 29 9.62 -1.80 -10.89
N LEU A 30 8.48 -1.52 -10.25
CA LEU A 30 8.30 -1.83 -8.82
C LEU A 30 8.30 -3.35 -8.59
N ALA A 31 7.67 -4.10 -9.48
CA ALA A 31 7.63 -5.56 -9.41
C ALA A 31 9.03 -6.18 -9.47
N LEU A 32 9.87 -5.72 -10.42
CA LEU A 32 11.28 -6.13 -10.54
C LEU A 32 12.08 -5.83 -9.26
N LYS A 33 11.85 -4.68 -8.61
CA LYS A 33 12.54 -4.32 -7.36
C LYS A 33 12.13 -5.18 -6.16
N LEU A 34 10.93 -5.74 -6.20
CA LEU A 34 10.38 -6.54 -5.12
C LEU A 34 10.46 -8.05 -5.39
N ASP A 35 10.96 -8.45 -6.57
CA ASP A 35 11.01 -9.83 -7.04
C ASP A 35 9.62 -10.48 -7.08
N VAL A 36 8.66 -9.79 -7.70
CA VAL A 36 7.28 -10.27 -7.89
C VAL A 36 6.79 -10.01 -9.31
N ASP A 37 5.67 -10.62 -9.67
CA ASP A 37 4.97 -10.29 -10.90
C ASP A 37 4.32 -8.90 -10.89
N LYS A 38 4.26 -8.25 -12.06
CA LYS A 38 3.52 -7.00 -12.26
C LYS A 38 2.05 -7.10 -11.79
N THR A 39 1.44 -8.27 -11.97
CA THR A 39 0.05 -8.54 -11.56
C THR A 39 -0.12 -8.49 -10.05
N THR A 40 0.91 -8.88 -9.28
CA THR A 40 0.95 -8.76 -7.82
C THR A 40 0.90 -7.30 -7.39
N ILE A 41 1.72 -6.43 -7.99
CA ILE A 41 1.67 -4.97 -7.74
C ILE A 41 0.30 -4.40 -8.09
N SER A 42 -0.27 -4.77 -9.24
CA SER A 42 -1.60 -4.34 -9.65
C SER A 42 -2.71 -4.82 -8.70
N ALA A 43 -2.57 -6.01 -8.12
CA ALA A 43 -3.52 -6.53 -7.13
C ALA A 43 -3.42 -5.78 -5.79
N TRP A 44 -2.20 -5.43 -5.37
CA TRP A 44 -1.98 -4.62 -4.15
C TRP A 44 -2.52 -3.20 -4.32
N GLU A 45 -2.21 -2.52 -5.42
CA GLU A 45 -2.67 -1.15 -5.68
C GLU A 45 -4.20 -1.00 -5.78
N ARG A 46 -4.89 -2.11 -6.09
CA ARG A 46 -6.36 -2.17 -6.17
C ARG A 46 -7.00 -2.78 -4.93
N ASP A 47 -6.22 -3.01 -3.88
CA ASP A 47 -6.63 -3.68 -2.65
C ASP A 47 -7.29 -5.05 -2.88
N ILE A 48 -6.99 -5.76 -3.98
CA ILE A 48 -7.54 -7.10 -4.26
C ILE A 48 -6.79 -8.15 -3.43
N ARG A 49 -5.48 -7.98 -3.30
CA ARG A 49 -4.62 -8.79 -2.42
C ARG A 49 -3.87 -7.86 -1.49
N PHE A 50 -3.50 -8.39 -0.34
CA PHE A 50 -2.72 -7.65 0.65
C PHE A 50 -1.27 -8.16 0.65
N PRO A 51 -0.24 -7.28 0.70
CA PRO A 51 1.14 -7.72 0.85
C PRO A 51 1.34 -8.37 2.22
N ASN A 52 2.03 -9.51 2.28
CA ASN A 52 2.39 -10.10 3.57
C ASN A 52 3.47 -9.25 4.29
N GLU A 53 3.82 -9.63 5.51
CA GLU A 53 4.76 -8.88 6.35
C GLU A 53 6.14 -8.66 5.69
N ASP A 54 6.68 -9.67 4.99
CA ASP A 54 7.95 -9.55 4.27
C ASP A 54 7.85 -8.49 3.15
N TYR A 55 6.79 -8.53 2.35
CA TYR A 55 6.58 -7.53 1.30
C TYR A 55 6.28 -6.14 1.84
N LEU A 56 5.66 -6.01 3.01
CA LEU A 56 5.48 -4.71 3.66
C LEU A 56 6.82 -4.08 4.04
N LEU A 57 7.78 -4.87 4.53
CA LEU A 57 9.12 -4.41 4.85
C LEU A 57 9.93 -4.06 3.59
N ARG A 58 9.79 -4.85 2.53
CA ARG A 58 10.41 -4.53 1.24
C ARG A 58 9.82 -3.27 0.62
N LEU A 59 8.49 -3.12 0.66
CA LEU A 59 7.78 -1.92 0.21
C LEU A 59 8.21 -0.69 1.00
N SER A 60 8.34 -0.79 2.33
CA SER A 60 8.81 0.32 3.17
C SER A 60 10.19 0.80 2.72
N THR A 61 11.08 -0.14 2.40
CA THR A 61 12.44 0.15 1.94
C THR A 61 12.46 0.74 0.52
N VAL A 62 11.75 0.13 -0.43
CA VAL A 62 11.76 0.55 -1.85
C VAL A 62 11.01 1.86 -2.08
N LEU A 63 9.92 2.09 -1.36
CA LEU A 63 9.05 3.26 -1.53
C LEU A 63 9.35 4.40 -0.54
N GLY A 64 10.25 4.19 0.43
CA GLY A 64 10.57 5.18 1.46
C GLY A 64 9.40 5.44 2.42
N LEU A 65 8.52 4.46 2.61
CA LEU A 65 7.36 4.55 3.51
C LEU A 65 7.71 4.00 4.88
N SER A 66 7.12 4.53 5.95
CA SER A 66 7.29 3.93 7.27
C SER A 66 6.45 2.64 7.38
N LEU A 67 7.04 1.58 7.94
CA LEU A 67 6.32 0.32 8.17
C LEU A 67 5.07 0.53 9.05
N ARG A 68 5.16 1.42 10.05
CA ARG A 68 4.03 1.80 10.90
C ARG A 68 2.85 2.35 10.10
N HIS A 69 3.12 3.20 9.11
CA HIS A 69 2.09 3.76 8.24
C HIS A 69 1.41 2.67 7.41
N LEU A 70 2.18 1.79 6.77
CA LEU A 70 1.66 0.66 5.98
C LEU A 70 0.79 -0.29 6.83
N LEU A 71 1.20 -0.57 8.07
CA LEU A 71 0.46 -1.44 9.00
C LEU A 71 -0.82 -0.79 9.55
N MET A 72 -0.80 0.52 9.82
CA MET A 72 -1.98 1.23 10.33
C MET A 72 -3.13 1.22 9.32
N VAL A 73 -2.79 1.38 8.04
CA VAL A 73 -3.74 1.37 6.93
C VAL A 73 -4.23 -0.05 6.62
N SER A 74 -3.39 -1.08 6.83
CA SER A 74 -3.78 -2.50 6.73
C SER A 74 -4.94 -2.90 7.64
N LYS A 75 -4.91 -2.44 8.90
CA LYS A 75 -5.88 -2.87 9.93
C LYS A 75 -7.31 -2.45 9.61
N ASN A 76 -7.51 -1.36 8.87
CA ASN A 76 -8.83 -0.87 8.49
C ASN A 76 -9.61 -1.86 7.60
N LYS A 77 -8.93 -2.80 6.90
CA LYS A 77 -9.61 -3.80 6.06
C LYS A 77 -9.95 -5.09 6.80
N LYS A 78 -9.17 -5.50 7.81
CA LYS A 78 -9.51 -6.69 8.63
C LYS A 78 -10.86 -6.52 9.36
N MET A 79 -11.27 -5.29 9.66
CA MET A 79 -12.57 -5.02 10.29
C MET A 79 -13.76 -4.99 9.30
N ALA A 80 -13.52 -4.72 8.01
CA ALA A 80 -14.59 -4.66 7.00
C ALA A 80 -15.02 -6.04 6.47
N GLY A 81 -14.25 -7.10 6.76
CA GLY A 81 -14.54 -8.48 6.33
C GLY A 81 -14.93 -9.44 7.46
N LEU A 82 -15.12 -8.95 8.70
CA LEU A 82 -15.49 -9.77 9.87
C LEU A 82 -16.94 -9.50 10.34
N THR A 83 -17.80 -8.94 9.49
CA THR A 83 -19.25 -8.98 9.73
C THR A 83 -19.78 -10.31 9.21
N THR A 84 -19.67 -11.36 10.03
CA THR A 84 -20.54 -12.55 9.97
C THR A 84 -21.85 -12.23 10.65
#